data_AF-A0A6H1FV97-F1
#
_entry.id   AF-A0A6H1FV97-F1
#
_cell.length_a   1.000
_cell.length_b   1.000
_cell.length_c   1.000
_cell.angle_alpha   90.00
_cell.angle_beta   90.00
_cell.angle_gamma   90.00
#
_symmetry.space_group_name_H-M   'P 1'
#
loop_
_entity.id
_entity.type
_entity.pdbx_description
1 polymer ?
#
loop_
_entity_poly.entity_id
_entity_poly.type
_entity_poly.pdbx_seq_one_letter_code
_entity_poly.pdbx_strand_id
1 'polypeptide(L)'
;MPDAHRSWPVMKVGVPLVPFSLPANATQAASRPGRNALEQQVAQITAKTGMVPTHLLPLQRVASEYNCIIGIRPVDKLATDLIAAGHPTKGFHIKGKSASWGPQAGFICVDQRFSKLERDAGERIAKFNQQTQSCIREGYAAAVPLDVSQSRLQSLFQSGMLGQFSAEDAKGVCRVRSSGPSGEHYEFEAQRLPGPGEASYRILHKGVPLEVLAPHSQARAFTADYDLMLIAPHVRDLGREDNLQVPDVSHQIFRQRLESYSKLPLHPELRRDYEDAASFYRKSDEEMGNSSQRVRNMVGVINQALVGKGEPVVHHATDSANPVTDPESNYPAIFALPGRIGRFNALCVIENKDELAELVMQAKNAGYHVPLNPLWEKEVLRARSPRFDDARAKVEAALLARPR
;
A
#
# COMPACT_ATOMS: atom_id res chain seq x y z
N MET A 1 21.89 -27.14 -32.09
CA MET A 1 21.83 -28.14 -31.00
C MET A 1 23.13 -28.13 -30.21
N PRO A 2 23.09 -28.12 -28.87
CA PRO A 2 21.97 -27.76 -27.98
C PRO A 2 22.16 -26.30 -27.48
N ASP A 3 21.20 -25.38 -27.59
CA ASP A 3 19.91 -25.25 -26.89
C ASP A 3 20.00 -25.38 -25.36
N ALA A 4 20.25 -24.24 -24.71
CA ALA A 4 20.04 -24.05 -23.28
C ALA A 4 18.92 -23.01 -23.08
N HIS A 5 17.67 -23.43 -23.31
CA HIS A 5 16.50 -22.74 -22.80
C HIS A 5 16.54 -22.78 -21.26
N ARG A 6 16.98 -21.69 -20.63
CA ARG A 6 16.68 -21.45 -19.22
C ARG A 6 15.29 -20.85 -19.13
N SER A 7 14.33 -21.75 -18.92
CA SER A 7 12.99 -21.42 -18.42
C SER A 7 13.10 -20.62 -17.12
N TRP A 8 12.45 -19.47 -17.08
CA TRP A 8 12.21 -18.71 -15.86
C TRP A 8 11.43 -19.59 -14.86
N PRO A 9 11.65 -19.47 -13.54
CA PRO A 9 10.87 -20.22 -12.58
C PRO A 9 9.42 -19.73 -12.64
N VAL A 10 8.55 -20.57 -13.21
CA VAL A 10 7.11 -20.52 -12.97
C VAL A 10 6.95 -20.59 -11.45
N MET A 11 6.39 -19.54 -10.82
CA MET A 11 5.94 -19.63 -9.45
C MET A 11 5.05 -20.88 -9.34
N LYS A 12 5.55 -21.92 -8.67
CA LYS A 12 4.74 -23.07 -8.31
C LYS A 12 3.74 -22.59 -7.26
N VAL A 13 2.60 -22.09 -7.73
CA VAL A 13 1.39 -21.95 -6.93
C VAL A 13 0.92 -23.37 -6.67
N GLY A 14 1.39 -23.94 -5.58
CA GLY A 14 1.20 -25.34 -5.24
C GLY A 14 1.37 -25.58 -3.75
N VAL A 15 0.83 -24.70 -2.93
CA VAL A 15 0.42 -25.09 -1.58
C VAL A 15 -0.99 -25.66 -1.73
N PRO A 16 -1.27 -26.89 -1.28
CA PRO A 16 -2.63 -27.42 -1.33
C PRO A 16 -3.52 -26.46 -0.55
N LEU A 17 -4.57 -25.96 -1.20
CA LEU A 17 -5.69 -25.32 -0.51
C LEU A 17 -6.24 -26.36 0.47
N VAL A 18 -5.81 -26.28 1.73
CA VAL A 18 -6.53 -26.94 2.82
C VAL A 18 -7.92 -26.30 2.80
N PRO A 19 -9.02 -27.07 2.66
CA PRO A 19 -10.35 -26.49 2.67
C PRO A 19 -10.57 -25.89 4.05
N PHE A 20 -10.42 -24.56 4.13
CA PHE A 20 -10.78 -23.83 5.32
C PHE A 20 -12.31 -23.82 5.39
N SER A 21 -12.85 -24.54 6.36
CA SER A 21 -14.29 -24.61 6.60
C SER A 21 -14.83 -23.20 6.82
N LEU A 22 -15.79 -22.79 5.99
CA LEU A 22 -16.61 -21.60 6.23
C LEU A 22 -17.18 -21.67 7.66
N PRO A 23 -16.98 -20.67 8.52
CA PRO A 23 -17.66 -20.64 9.80
C PRO A 23 -19.17 -20.57 9.55
N ALA A 24 -19.87 -21.61 9.98
CA ALA A 24 -21.32 -21.68 9.92
C ALA A 24 -21.94 -20.66 10.89
N ASN A 25 -22.89 -19.88 10.36
CA ASN A 25 -23.83 -19.00 11.07
C ASN A 25 -23.24 -17.87 11.93
N ALA A 26 -23.10 -16.69 11.31
CA ALA A 26 -23.00 -15.42 12.00
C ALA A 26 -24.39 -14.75 12.11
N THR A 27 -25.10 -15.00 13.21
CA THR A 27 -26.28 -14.23 13.62
C THR A 27 -25.89 -13.18 14.66
N GLN A 28 -25.55 -11.98 14.18
CA GLN A 28 -25.95 -10.69 14.75
C GLN A 28 -25.73 -9.65 13.65
N ALA A 29 -26.83 -9.20 13.05
CA ALA A 29 -26.85 -8.51 11.77
C ALA A 29 -26.29 -7.08 11.89
N ALA A 30 -25.05 -6.89 11.42
CA ALA A 30 -24.75 -5.64 10.73
C ALA A 30 -25.72 -5.55 9.55
N SER A 31 -26.59 -4.54 9.53
CA SER A 31 -27.54 -4.33 8.44
C SER A 31 -26.76 -4.21 7.12
N ARG A 32 -26.99 -5.14 6.18
CA ARG A 32 -26.37 -5.07 4.85
C ARG A 32 -26.86 -3.79 4.15
N PRO A 33 -25.97 -2.95 3.62
CA PRO A 33 -26.38 -1.74 2.94
C PRO A 33 -27.15 -2.10 1.66
N GLY A 34 -28.20 -1.34 1.36
CA GLY A 34 -28.90 -1.43 0.08
C GLY A 34 -27.97 -1.04 -1.08
N ARG A 35 -28.16 -1.66 -2.25
CA ARG A 35 -27.30 -1.49 -3.44
C ARG A 35 -27.05 -0.02 -3.82
N ASN A 36 -28.10 0.82 -3.79
CA ASN A 36 -28.00 2.25 -4.11
C ASN A 36 -27.12 3.04 -3.13
N ALA A 37 -27.06 2.64 -1.85
CA ALA A 37 -26.23 3.31 -0.86
C ALA A 37 -24.74 3.01 -1.06
N LEU A 38 -24.40 1.79 -1.48
CA LEU A 38 -23.02 1.42 -1.82
C LEU A 38 -22.52 2.15 -3.08
N GLU A 39 -23.37 2.29 -4.10
CA GLU A 39 -23.01 3.02 -5.32
C GLU A 39 -22.71 4.51 -5.02
N GLN A 40 -23.48 5.14 -4.14
CA GLN A 40 -23.19 6.50 -3.66
C GLN A 40 -21.86 6.59 -2.90
N GLN A 41 -21.55 5.60 -2.05
CA GLN A 41 -20.28 5.55 -1.32
C GLN A 41 -19.09 5.38 -2.27
N VAL A 42 -19.22 4.54 -3.29
CA VAL A 42 -18.20 4.36 -4.34
C VAL A 42 -17.92 5.69 -5.06
N ALA A 43 -18.96 6.42 -5.45
CA ALA A 43 -18.79 7.71 -6.11
C ALA A 43 -18.05 8.73 -5.22
N GLN A 44 -18.39 8.79 -3.93
CA GLN A 44 -17.73 9.67 -2.96
C GLN A 44 -16.25 9.33 -2.76
N ILE A 45 -15.91 8.04 -2.64
CA ILE A 45 -14.52 7.58 -2.48
C ILE A 45 -13.71 7.83 -3.75
N THR A 46 -14.28 7.57 -4.93
CA THR A 46 -13.64 7.79 -6.23
C THR A 46 -13.26 9.25 -6.42
N ALA A 47 -14.10 10.19 -5.98
CA ALA A 47 -13.80 11.61 -6.07
C ALA A 47 -12.58 12.03 -5.21
N LYS A 48 -12.30 11.30 -4.12
CA LYS A 48 -11.29 11.67 -3.12
C LYS A 48 -9.98 10.88 -3.23
N THR A 49 -10.01 9.67 -3.77
CA THR A 49 -8.89 8.72 -3.68
C THR A 49 -8.47 8.21 -5.06
N GLY A 50 -7.30 7.57 -5.16
CA GLY A 50 -6.80 6.95 -6.40
C GLY A 50 -7.11 5.46 -6.54
N MET A 51 -7.99 4.89 -5.72
CA MET A 51 -8.37 3.49 -5.89
C MET A 51 -9.27 3.35 -7.12
N VAL A 52 -9.04 2.31 -7.92
CA VAL A 52 -9.82 2.06 -9.13
C VAL A 52 -11.28 1.79 -8.73
N PRO A 53 -12.28 2.51 -9.31
CA PRO A 53 -13.66 2.44 -8.85
C PRO A 53 -14.26 1.02 -8.85
N THR A 54 -13.92 0.22 -9.87
CA THR A 54 -14.39 -1.17 -10.00
C THR A 54 -13.82 -2.09 -8.92
N HIS A 55 -12.76 -1.70 -8.20
CA HIS A 55 -12.17 -2.47 -7.11
C HIS A 55 -12.86 -2.23 -5.76
N LEU A 56 -13.61 -1.14 -5.59
CA LEU A 56 -14.19 -0.76 -4.28
C LEU A 56 -15.28 -1.73 -3.81
N LEU A 57 -16.21 -2.12 -4.69
CA LEU A 57 -17.27 -3.06 -4.34
C LEU A 57 -16.74 -4.47 -4.03
N PRO A 58 -15.83 -5.06 -4.84
CA PRO A 58 -15.17 -6.31 -4.48
C PRO A 58 -14.44 -6.23 -3.14
N LEU A 59 -13.71 -5.14 -2.85
CA LEU A 59 -13.05 -4.96 -1.55
C LEU A 59 -14.04 -5.02 -0.38
N GLN A 60 -15.18 -4.32 -0.50
CA GLN A 60 -16.23 -4.34 0.51
C GLN A 60 -16.82 -5.74 0.70
N ARG A 61 -17.03 -6.48 -0.40
CA ARG A 61 -17.50 -7.87 -0.32
C ARG A 61 -16.53 -8.75 0.45
N VAL A 62 -15.22 -8.64 0.17
CA VAL A 62 -14.19 -9.36 0.93
C VAL A 62 -14.27 -9.02 2.41
N ALA A 63 -14.37 -7.74 2.78
CA ALA A 63 -14.53 -7.33 4.18
C ALA A 63 -15.77 -7.97 4.83
N SER A 64 -16.89 -8.03 4.12
CA SER A 64 -18.14 -8.63 4.60
C SER A 64 -18.07 -10.15 4.72
N GLU A 65 -17.53 -10.84 3.72
CA GLU A 65 -17.43 -12.31 3.67
C GLU A 65 -16.44 -12.86 4.70
N TYR A 66 -15.30 -12.17 4.89
CA TYR A 66 -14.28 -12.55 5.86
C TYR A 66 -14.49 -11.91 7.23
N ASN A 67 -15.60 -11.20 7.42
CA ASN A 67 -15.98 -10.56 8.68
C ASN A 67 -14.82 -9.76 9.32
N CYS A 68 -14.17 -8.93 8.50
CA CYS A 68 -13.00 -8.16 8.88
C CYS A 68 -13.07 -6.74 8.34
N ILE A 69 -12.36 -5.82 8.99
CA ILE A 69 -12.17 -4.45 8.52
C ILE A 69 -10.87 -4.40 7.73
N ILE A 70 -10.91 -3.83 6.53
CA ILE A 70 -9.74 -3.66 5.67
C ILE A 70 -9.52 -2.17 5.44
N GLY A 71 -8.37 -1.67 5.87
CA GLY A 71 -7.93 -0.30 5.60
C GLY A 71 -6.88 -0.29 4.49
N ILE A 72 -6.99 0.65 3.55
CA ILE A 72 -6.02 0.92 2.49
C ILE A 72 -5.57 2.37 2.65
N ARG A 73 -4.26 2.59 2.60
CA ARG A 73 -3.64 3.91 2.61
C ARG A 73 -3.99 4.72 1.35
N PRO A 74 -3.68 6.04 1.31
CA PRO A 74 -4.02 6.87 0.17
C PRO A 74 -3.36 6.35 -1.10
N VAL A 75 -4.17 6.04 -2.11
CA VAL A 75 -3.69 5.65 -3.43
C VAL A 75 -3.50 6.90 -4.29
N ASP A 76 -2.35 7.00 -4.95
CA ASP A 76 -2.04 8.10 -5.87
C ASP A 76 -2.99 8.11 -7.07
N LYS A 77 -3.71 9.22 -7.29
CA LYS A 77 -4.66 9.34 -8.41
C LYS A 77 -4.00 9.19 -9.78
N LEU A 78 -2.69 9.45 -9.88
CA LEU A 78 -1.94 9.27 -11.11
C LEU A 78 -1.75 7.79 -11.46
N ALA A 79 -1.85 6.89 -10.47
CA ALA A 79 -1.77 5.45 -10.67
C ALA A 79 -3.11 4.82 -11.06
N THR A 80 -4.26 5.44 -10.74
CA THR A 80 -5.60 4.87 -10.96
C THR A 80 -5.77 4.33 -12.38
N ASP A 81 -5.54 5.17 -13.40
CA ASP A 81 -5.76 4.79 -14.79
C ASP A 81 -4.74 3.76 -15.28
N LEU A 82 -3.51 3.81 -14.73
CA LEU A 82 -2.46 2.84 -15.06
C LEU A 82 -2.83 1.46 -14.51
N ILE A 83 -3.31 1.38 -13.28
CA ILE A 83 -3.81 0.15 -12.66
C ILE A 83 -5.02 -0.37 -13.46
N ALA A 84 -5.98 0.50 -13.77
CA ALA A 84 -7.17 0.12 -14.56
C ALA A 84 -6.81 -0.37 -15.96
N ALA A 85 -5.75 0.17 -16.56
CA ALA A 85 -5.22 -0.27 -17.85
C ALA A 85 -4.44 -1.60 -17.75
N GLY A 86 -4.16 -2.11 -16.54
CA GLY A 86 -3.42 -3.36 -16.33
C GLY A 86 -1.90 -3.16 -16.34
N HIS A 87 -1.40 -2.05 -15.80
CA HIS A 87 0.02 -1.94 -15.46
C HIS A 87 0.34 -2.73 -14.19
N PRO A 88 1.52 -3.38 -14.12
CA PRO A 88 1.98 -4.01 -12.89
C PRO A 88 2.20 -2.95 -11.80
N THR A 89 1.99 -3.31 -10.55
CA THR A 89 2.24 -2.40 -9.41
C THR A 89 3.51 -2.82 -8.66
N LYS A 90 4.19 -1.87 -8.03
CA LYS A 90 5.49 -2.11 -7.41
C LYS A 90 5.40 -3.08 -6.22
N GLY A 91 6.26 -4.09 -6.19
CA GLY A 91 6.39 -5.02 -5.06
C GLY A 91 7.26 -4.46 -3.93
N PHE A 92 7.41 -5.24 -2.85
CA PHE A 92 8.16 -4.83 -1.65
C PHE A 92 9.60 -4.41 -1.94
N HIS A 93 10.31 -5.10 -2.84
CA HIS A 93 11.71 -4.81 -3.16
C HIS A 93 11.94 -3.52 -3.96
N ILE A 94 10.89 -2.95 -4.55
CA ILE A 94 10.99 -1.74 -5.36
C ILE A 94 10.75 -0.52 -4.47
N LYS A 95 11.85 0.08 -4.00
CA LYS A 95 11.80 1.24 -3.06
C LYS A 95 11.75 2.61 -3.76
N GLY A 96 11.94 2.64 -5.09
CA GLY A 96 11.86 3.86 -5.88
C GLY A 96 10.52 4.59 -5.72
N LYS A 97 10.54 5.91 -5.71
CA LYS A 97 9.33 6.72 -5.58
C LYS A 97 8.70 6.95 -6.95
N SER A 98 7.37 6.98 -6.97
CA SER A 98 6.61 7.35 -8.17
C SER A 98 6.80 8.82 -8.51
N ALA A 99 6.65 9.13 -9.79
CA ALA A 99 6.60 10.50 -10.26
C ALA A 99 5.20 11.11 -10.06
N SER A 100 5.18 12.39 -9.71
CA SER A 100 3.96 13.16 -9.47
C SER A 100 3.76 14.31 -10.48
N TRP A 101 4.51 14.30 -11.58
CA TRP A 101 4.55 15.39 -12.56
C TRP A 101 5.05 14.89 -13.91
N GLY A 102 4.86 15.70 -14.96
CA GLY A 102 5.40 15.43 -16.30
C GLY A 102 4.75 14.23 -17.01
N PRO A 103 5.25 13.84 -18.19
CA PRO A 103 4.75 12.68 -18.93
C PRO A 103 4.94 11.36 -18.17
N GLN A 104 5.89 11.31 -17.24
CA GLN A 104 6.20 10.15 -16.40
C GLN A 104 5.32 9.99 -15.16
N ALA A 105 4.40 10.93 -14.90
CA ALA A 105 3.51 10.90 -13.75
C ALA A 105 2.82 9.53 -13.58
N GLY A 106 2.89 8.98 -12.37
CA GLY A 106 2.35 7.66 -12.01
C GLY A 106 3.31 6.48 -12.17
N PHE A 107 4.43 6.65 -12.88
CA PHE A 107 5.45 5.59 -13.05
C PHE A 107 6.60 5.69 -12.03
N ILE A 108 7.40 4.63 -11.92
CA ILE A 108 8.63 4.62 -11.11
C ILE A 108 9.84 4.87 -12.00
N CYS A 109 10.38 6.09 -12.00
CA CYS A 109 11.55 6.45 -12.82
C CYS A 109 12.82 5.78 -12.33
N VAL A 110 13.72 5.38 -13.25
CA VAL A 110 15.05 4.90 -12.89
C VAL A 110 15.86 6.01 -12.22
N ASP A 111 15.83 7.20 -12.82
CA ASP A 111 16.38 8.43 -12.24
C ASP A 111 15.33 9.17 -11.42
N GLN A 112 15.55 9.21 -10.12
CA GLN A 112 14.63 9.72 -9.11
C GLN A 112 14.54 11.25 -9.11
N ARG A 113 15.37 11.97 -9.89
CA ARG A 113 15.15 13.39 -10.20
C ARG A 113 13.86 13.63 -10.96
N PHE A 114 13.35 12.63 -11.68
CA PHE A 114 12.06 12.71 -12.38
C PHE A 114 10.88 12.19 -11.55
N SER A 115 11.12 11.81 -10.29
CA SER A 115 10.08 11.38 -9.35
C SER A 115 9.48 12.55 -8.56
N LYS A 116 8.62 12.27 -7.58
CA LYS A 116 8.16 13.28 -6.59
C LYS A 116 9.27 13.87 -5.72
N LEU A 117 10.46 13.25 -5.72
CA LEU A 117 11.64 13.69 -4.98
C LEU A 117 12.44 14.79 -5.69
N GLU A 118 11.99 15.30 -6.84
CA GLU A 118 12.73 16.28 -7.65
C GLU A 118 13.21 17.52 -6.84
N ARG A 119 12.40 17.98 -5.88
CA ARG A 119 12.74 19.12 -5.00
C ARG A 119 13.60 18.75 -3.79
N ASP A 120 13.79 17.46 -3.52
CA ASP A 120 14.49 17.01 -2.32
C ASP A 120 16.01 17.19 -2.49
N ALA A 121 16.74 17.18 -1.37
CA ALA A 121 18.20 17.28 -1.39
C ALA A 121 18.85 16.17 -2.23
N GLY A 122 19.96 16.50 -2.90
CA GLY A 122 20.66 15.60 -3.80
C GLY A 122 21.08 14.27 -3.15
N GLU A 123 21.39 14.25 -1.86
CA GLU A 123 21.70 13.03 -1.11
C GLU A 123 20.51 12.07 -1.03
N ARG A 124 19.29 12.58 -0.84
CA ARG A 124 18.07 11.77 -0.80
C ARG A 124 17.77 11.19 -2.17
N ILE A 125 17.90 12.00 -3.22
CA ILE A 125 17.78 11.53 -4.61
C ILE A 125 18.82 10.46 -4.90
N ALA A 126 20.09 10.67 -4.52
CA ALA A 126 21.18 9.70 -4.71
C ALA A 126 20.89 8.37 -3.99
N LYS A 127 20.37 8.42 -2.76
CA LYS A 127 19.95 7.22 -2.02
C LYS A 127 18.88 6.43 -2.78
N PHE A 128 17.83 7.09 -3.27
CA PHE A 128 16.78 6.39 -4.02
C PHE A 128 17.27 5.92 -5.40
N ASN A 129 18.19 6.63 -6.05
CA ASN A 129 18.87 6.16 -7.26
C ASN A 129 19.69 4.90 -6.99
N GLN A 130 20.41 4.82 -5.86
CA GLN A 130 21.11 3.59 -5.50
C GLN A 130 20.15 2.42 -5.28
N GLN A 131 18.98 2.68 -4.68
CA GLN A 131 17.94 1.65 -4.48
C GLN A 131 17.33 1.17 -5.79
N THR A 132 17.02 2.07 -6.74
CA THR A 132 16.53 1.67 -8.08
C THR A 132 17.59 0.87 -8.84
N GLN A 133 18.86 1.25 -8.73
CA GLN A 133 19.94 0.48 -9.35
C GLN A 133 20.16 -0.88 -8.67
N SER A 134 19.98 -0.98 -7.35
CA SER A 134 20.08 -2.27 -6.64
C SER A 134 18.96 -3.22 -7.05
N CYS A 135 17.71 -2.74 -7.10
CA CYS A 135 16.60 -3.61 -7.48
C CYS A 135 16.73 -4.12 -8.92
N ILE A 136 17.31 -3.33 -9.83
CA ILE A 136 17.65 -3.79 -11.19
C ILE A 136 18.74 -4.87 -11.15
N ARG A 137 19.85 -4.64 -10.43
CA ARG A 137 20.96 -5.61 -10.33
C ARG A 137 20.54 -6.94 -9.68
N GLU A 138 19.64 -6.86 -8.70
CA GLU A 138 19.11 -8.02 -7.97
C GLU A 138 18.01 -8.76 -8.76
N GLY A 139 17.58 -8.23 -9.90
CA GLY A 139 16.62 -8.88 -10.79
C GLY A 139 15.16 -8.68 -10.41
N TYR A 140 14.85 -7.74 -9.51
CA TYR A 140 13.48 -7.38 -9.14
C TYR A 140 12.80 -6.46 -10.15
N ALA A 141 13.57 -5.80 -11.02
CA ALA A 141 13.05 -4.93 -12.08
C ALA A 141 14.04 -4.83 -13.26
N ALA A 142 13.55 -4.31 -14.39
CA ALA A 142 14.34 -3.87 -15.53
C ALA A 142 14.08 -2.39 -15.81
N ALA A 143 15.09 -1.69 -16.32
CA ALA A 143 14.91 -0.36 -16.91
C ALA A 143 14.35 -0.50 -18.32
N VAL A 144 13.26 0.23 -18.62
CA VAL A 144 12.66 0.30 -19.96
C VAL A 144 12.40 1.75 -20.34
N PRO A 145 12.47 2.10 -21.63
CA PRO A 145 12.03 3.40 -22.11
C PRO A 145 10.56 3.65 -21.75
N LEU A 146 10.26 4.88 -21.32
CA LEU A 146 8.90 5.31 -21.06
C LEU A 146 8.16 5.52 -22.39
N ASP A 147 7.18 4.66 -22.63
CA ASP A 147 6.23 4.80 -23.72
C ASP A 147 4.84 5.12 -23.13
N VAL A 148 4.18 6.15 -23.64
CA VAL A 148 2.86 6.63 -23.16
C VAL A 148 1.87 6.78 -24.32
N SER A 149 0.60 6.45 -24.08
CA SER A 149 -0.46 6.63 -25.08
C SER A 149 -0.85 8.11 -25.25
N GLN A 150 -1.47 8.42 -26.39
CA GLN A 150 -2.06 9.73 -26.65
C GLN A 150 -3.11 10.10 -25.60
N SER A 151 -4.00 9.17 -25.23
CA SER A 151 -5.00 9.36 -24.18
C SER A 151 -4.37 9.71 -22.84
N ARG A 152 -3.24 9.07 -22.48
CA ARG A 152 -2.52 9.38 -21.24
C ARG A 152 -1.95 10.79 -21.27
N LEU A 153 -1.31 11.20 -22.36
CA LEU A 153 -0.81 12.58 -22.51
C LEU A 153 -1.95 13.61 -22.40
N GLN A 154 -3.08 13.34 -23.04
CA GLN A 154 -4.26 14.21 -22.95
C GLN A 154 -4.82 14.28 -21.53
N SER A 155 -4.92 13.14 -20.83
CA SER A 155 -5.37 13.09 -19.44
C SER A 155 -4.42 13.87 -18.52
N LEU A 156 -3.11 13.71 -18.69
CA LEU A 156 -2.12 14.43 -17.89
C LEU A 156 -2.15 15.94 -18.16
N PHE A 157 -2.43 16.36 -19.40
CA PHE A 157 -2.66 17.77 -19.73
C PHE A 157 -3.93 18.31 -19.07
N GLN A 158 -5.04 17.58 -19.16
CA GLN A 158 -6.31 17.98 -18.54
C GLN A 158 -6.23 18.06 -17.01
N SER A 159 -5.43 17.19 -16.39
CA SER A 159 -5.19 17.20 -14.94
C SER A 159 -4.09 18.19 -14.50
N GLY A 160 -3.56 19.00 -15.43
CA GLY A 160 -2.53 20.01 -15.15
C GLY A 160 -1.13 19.47 -14.84
N MET A 161 -0.87 18.18 -15.09
CA MET A 161 0.46 17.58 -14.94
C MET A 161 1.41 17.94 -16.10
N LEU A 162 0.82 18.31 -17.25
CA LEU A 162 1.53 18.92 -18.38
C LEU A 162 1.07 20.36 -18.54
N GLY A 163 2.01 21.29 -18.70
CA GLY A 163 1.72 22.70 -18.96
C GLY A 163 1.50 23.01 -20.43
N GLN A 164 2.12 22.25 -21.33
CA GLN A 164 1.94 22.40 -22.77
C GLN A 164 2.18 21.07 -23.50
N PHE A 165 1.41 20.84 -24.56
CA PHE A 165 1.57 19.73 -25.48
C PHE A 165 1.35 20.23 -26.91
N SER A 166 2.37 20.17 -27.76
CA SER A 166 2.27 20.63 -29.16
C SER A 166 1.62 19.59 -30.07
N ALA A 167 1.17 20.02 -31.25
CA ALA A 167 0.91 19.11 -32.36
C ALA A 167 2.21 18.39 -32.78
N GLU A 168 2.06 17.25 -33.45
CA GLU A 168 3.17 16.51 -34.07
C GLU A 168 3.81 17.34 -35.18
N ASP A 169 5.14 17.37 -35.20
CA ASP A 169 5.88 17.91 -36.33
C ASP A 169 5.98 16.89 -37.48
N ALA A 170 6.64 17.30 -38.58
CA ALA A 170 6.84 16.44 -39.76
C ALA A 170 7.63 15.14 -39.47
N LYS A 171 8.29 15.04 -38.31
CA LYS A 171 9.03 13.86 -37.86
C LYS A 171 8.24 13.03 -36.85
N GLY A 172 6.98 13.39 -36.58
CA GLY A 172 6.13 12.72 -35.60
C GLY A 172 6.54 12.99 -34.15
N VAL A 173 7.16 14.15 -33.87
CA VAL A 173 7.57 14.54 -32.52
C VAL A 173 6.64 15.62 -31.98
N CYS A 174 6.12 15.41 -30.77
CA CYS A 174 5.46 16.44 -29.99
C CYS A 174 6.40 16.99 -28.91
N ARG A 175 6.36 18.30 -28.67
CA ARG A 175 7.04 18.90 -27.50
C ARG A 175 6.07 18.95 -26.32
N VAL A 176 6.55 18.47 -25.19
CA VAL A 176 5.82 18.44 -23.92
C VAL A 176 6.57 19.32 -22.93
N ARG A 177 5.86 20.22 -22.24
CA ARG A 177 6.40 21.02 -21.14
C ARG A 177 5.67 20.72 -19.85
N SER A 178 6.41 20.65 -18.75
CA SER A 178 5.84 20.49 -17.41
C SER A 178 6.72 21.16 -16.36
N SER A 179 6.13 21.46 -15.21
CA SER A 179 6.89 21.93 -14.04
C SER A 179 7.11 20.78 -13.06
N GLY A 180 8.34 20.70 -12.53
CA GLY A 180 8.67 19.81 -11.42
C GLY A 180 8.10 20.30 -10.08
N PRO A 181 8.12 19.47 -9.02
CA PRO A 181 7.77 19.83 -7.66
C PRO A 181 8.44 21.09 -7.10
N SER A 182 9.65 21.43 -7.58
CA SER A 182 10.38 22.66 -7.26
C SER A 182 9.82 23.91 -7.95
N GLY A 183 8.97 23.74 -8.96
CA GLY A 183 8.53 24.80 -9.89
C GLY A 183 9.39 24.90 -11.14
N GLU A 184 10.56 24.25 -11.18
CA GLU A 184 11.45 24.26 -12.34
C GLU A 184 10.78 23.71 -13.59
N HIS A 185 11.08 24.31 -14.74
CA HIS A 185 10.48 23.94 -16.02
C HIS A 185 11.33 22.93 -16.78
N TYR A 186 10.66 21.90 -17.29
CA TYR A 186 11.28 20.83 -18.05
C TYR A 186 10.61 20.70 -19.41
N GLU A 187 11.44 20.45 -20.42
CA GLU A 187 11.00 20.09 -21.77
C GLU A 187 11.28 18.62 -22.03
N PHE A 188 10.31 17.96 -22.65
CA PHE A 188 10.37 16.57 -23.11
C PHE A 188 9.96 16.49 -24.57
N GLU A 189 10.46 15.46 -25.24
CA GLU A 189 10.09 15.11 -26.61
C GLU A 189 9.27 13.83 -26.56
N ALA A 190 8.07 13.84 -27.13
CA ALA A 190 7.22 12.68 -27.29
C ALA A 190 7.32 12.22 -28.75
N GLN A 191 8.17 11.22 -29.00
CA GLN A 191 8.42 10.68 -30.32
C GLN A 191 7.43 9.56 -30.64
N ARG A 192 6.63 9.72 -31.70
CA ARG A 192 5.62 8.74 -32.09
C ARG A 192 6.25 7.39 -32.44
N LEU A 193 5.70 6.33 -31.85
CA LEU A 193 6.07 4.95 -32.15
C LEU A 193 5.26 4.42 -33.35
N PRO A 194 5.85 3.57 -34.20
CA PRO A 194 5.12 2.91 -35.26
C PRO A 194 4.19 1.85 -34.67
N GLY A 195 2.95 1.81 -35.14
CA GLY A 195 2.00 0.76 -34.72
C GLY A 195 0.57 1.02 -35.20
N PRO A 196 -0.25 -0.03 -35.29
CA PRO A 196 -1.69 0.12 -35.49
C PRO A 196 -2.39 0.55 -34.19
N GLY A 197 -3.50 1.24 -34.31
CA GLY A 197 -4.34 1.64 -33.17
C GLY A 197 -4.03 3.03 -32.63
N GLU A 198 -4.23 3.21 -31.32
CA GLU A 198 -3.97 4.47 -30.64
C GLU A 198 -2.49 4.86 -30.73
N ALA A 199 -2.21 6.14 -31.00
CA ALA A 199 -0.84 6.63 -31.04
C ALA A 199 -0.17 6.45 -29.66
N SER A 200 1.04 5.91 -29.69
CA SER A 200 1.93 5.82 -28.53
C SER A 200 3.20 6.61 -28.79
N TYR A 201 3.77 7.19 -27.75
CA TYR A 201 4.93 8.07 -27.82
C TYR A 201 6.00 7.59 -26.85
N ARG A 202 7.23 7.49 -27.34
CA ARG A 202 8.41 7.38 -26.50
C ARG A 202 8.75 8.75 -25.95
N ILE A 203 8.98 8.83 -24.65
CA ILE A 203 9.34 10.07 -23.97
C ILE A 203 10.86 10.19 -23.89
N LEU A 204 11.39 11.30 -24.38
CA LEU A 204 12.80 11.66 -24.29
C LEU A 204 12.97 12.95 -23.51
N HIS A 205 14.09 13.07 -22.80
CA HIS A 205 14.55 14.31 -22.19
C HIS A 205 15.97 14.58 -22.69
N LYS A 206 16.19 15.74 -23.32
CA LYS A 206 17.48 16.13 -23.93
C LYS A 206 17.99 15.06 -24.92
N GLY A 207 17.10 14.53 -25.76
CA GLY A 207 17.41 13.48 -26.74
C GLY A 207 17.67 12.08 -26.18
N VAL A 208 17.56 11.87 -24.87
CA VAL A 208 17.75 10.54 -24.24
C VAL A 208 16.40 10.00 -23.77
N PRO A 209 16.05 8.73 -24.07
CA PRO A 209 14.83 8.12 -23.56
C PRO A 209 14.76 8.19 -22.03
N LEU A 210 13.62 8.66 -21.52
CA LEU A 210 13.37 8.63 -20.09
C LEU A 210 13.05 7.20 -19.67
N GLU A 211 13.77 6.66 -18.70
CA GLU A 211 13.61 5.26 -18.29
C GLU A 211 12.76 5.12 -17.01
N VAL A 212 11.94 4.07 -17.00
CA VAL A 212 11.09 3.65 -15.89
C VAL A 212 11.32 2.18 -15.57
N LEU A 213 10.95 1.76 -14.36
CA LEU A 213 11.06 0.37 -13.94
C LEU A 213 9.89 -0.46 -14.47
N ALA A 214 10.17 -1.68 -14.90
CA ALA A 214 9.20 -2.71 -15.31
C ALA A 214 9.61 -4.09 -14.75
N PRO A 215 8.71 -5.08 -14.68
CA PRO A 215 9.07 -6.45 -14.26
C PRO A 215 10.20 -7.07 -15.11
N HIS A 216 10.15 -6.83 -16.42
CA HIS A 216 11.17 -7.24 -17.39
C HIS A 216 11.12 -6.29 -18.61
N SER A 217 12.09 -6.41 -19.52
CA SER A 217 12.27 -5.45 -20.62
C SER A 217 11.10 -5.33 -21.61
N GLN A 218 10.29 -6.38 -21.72
CA GLN A 218 9.09 -6.43 -22.56
C GLN A 218 7.78 -6.16 -21.81
N ALA A 219 7.82 -5.96 -20.49
CA ALA A 219 6.64 -5.73 -19.68
C ALA A 219 6.23 -4.26 -19.70
N ARG A 220 4.98 -3.99 -19.31
CA ARG A 220 4.55 -2.64 -18.99
C ARG A 220 5.28 -2.12 -17.75
N ALA A 221 5.48 -0.81 -17.71
CA ALA A 221 6.14 -0.16 -16.58
C ALA A 221 5.30 -0.24 -15.30
N PHE A 222 5.99 -0.33 -14.16
CA PHE A 222 5.40 -0.33 -12.84
C PHE A 222 4.72 0.99 -12.51
N THR A 223 3.60 0.90 -11.79
CA THR A 223 2.95 2.00 -11.09
C THR A 223 2.85 1.73 -9.58
N ALA A 224 2.21 2.62 -8.83
CA ALA A 224 2.01 2.46 -7.40
C ALA A 224 1.06 1.30 -7.10
N ASP A 225 1.27 0.65 -5.96
CA ASP A 225 0.43 -0.40 -5.39
C ASP A 225 -0.57 0.14 -4.36
N TYR A 226 -1.42 -0.74 -3.84
CA TYR A 226 -2.35 -0.48 -2.75
C TYR A 226 -1.70 -0.90 -1.43
N ASP A 227 -1.12 0.07 -0.75
CA ASP A 227 -0.57 -0.11 0.58
C ASP A 227 -1.71 -0.38 1.59
N LEU A 228 -1.74 -1.57 2.19
CA LEU A 228 -2.70 -1.87 3.25
C LEU A 228 -2.34 -1.07 4.50
N MET A 229 -3.33 -0.42 5.11
CA MET A 229 -3.16 0.22 6.42
C MET A 229 -3.30 -0.81 7.54
N LEU A 230 -4.35 -1.63 7.51
CA LEU A 230 -4.62 -2.68 8.49
C LEU A 230 -5.59 -3.72 7.95
N ILE A 231 -5.58 -4.90 8.58
CA ILE A 231 -6.66 -5.88 8.51
C ILE A 231 -7.04 -6.22 9.95
N ALA A 232 -8.27 -5.92 10.34
CA ALA A 232 -8.77 -6.13 11.69
C ALA A 232 -9.86 -7.21 11.70
N PRO A 233 -9.56 -8.44 12.16
CA PRO A 233 -10.55 -9.50 12.25
C PRO A 233 -11.55 -9.23 13.38
N HIS A 234 -12.74 -9.83 13.28
CA HIS A 234 -13.63 -9.93 14.43
C HIS A 234 -12.97 -10.80 15.52
N VAL A 235 -13.14 -10.45 16.80
CA VAL A 235 -12.47 -11.14 17.93
C VAL A 235 -12.75 -12.64 18.03
N ARG A 236 -13.92 -13.06 17.53
CA ARG A 236 -14.33 -14.48 17.43
C ARG A 236 -13.41 -15.30 16.52
N ASP A 237 -12.78 -14.65 15.55
CA ASP A 237 -11.93 -15.26 14.54
C ASP A 237 -10.44 -15.05 14.86
N LEU A 238 -10.12 -14.34 15.95
CA LEU A 238 -8.74 -14.04 16.36
C LEU A 238 -8.02 -15.34 16.77
N GLY A 239 -6.85 -15.57 16.18
CA GLY A 239 -6.12 -16.81 16.38
C GLY A 239 -4.61 -16.64 16.28
N ARG A 240 -3.90 -17.77 16.19
CA ARG A 240 -2.43 -17.79 16.11
C ARG A 240 -1.92 -17.18 14.81
N GLU A 241 -2.74 -17.20 13.77
CA GLU A 241 -2.50 -16.62 12.46
C GLU A 241 -2.40 -15.08 12.49
N ASP A 242 -2.85 -14.43 13.57
CA ASP A 242 -2.78 -12.98 13.76
C ASP A 242 -1.47 -12.53 14.41
N ASN A 243 -0.66 -13.46 14.93
CA ASN A 243 0.62 -13.13 15.55
C ASN A 243 1.62 -12.63 14.49
N LEU A 244 2.23 -11.47 14.77
CA LEU A 244 3.34 -10.95 13.99
C LEU A 244 4.62 -11.74 14.28
N GLN A 245 5.48 -11.85 13.27
CA GLN A 245 6.82 -12.41 13.41
C GLN A 245 7.70 -11.55 14.33
N VAL A 246 7.53 -10.22 14.24
CA VAL A 246 8.15 -9.21 15.10
C VAL A 246 7.04 -8.44 15.83
N PRO A 247 6.64 -8.88 17.04
CA PRO A 247 5.47 -8.33 17.75
C PRO A 247 5.57 -6.87 18.14
N ASP A 248 6.76 -6.41 18.54
CA ASP A 248 6.97 -5.02 18.95
C ASP A 248 6.99 -4.04 17.77
N VAL A 249 6.94 -4.55 16.54
CA VAL A 249 6.95 -3.83 15.25
C VAL A 249 8.21 -3.02 15.00
N SER A 250 8.70 -2.25 15.97
CA SER A 250 9.87 -1.38 15.88
C SER A 250 10.91 -1.74 16.95
N HIS A 251 12.18 -1.74 16.54
CA HIS A 251 13.32 -1.96 17.43
C HIS A 251 13.37 -0.92 18.56
N GLN A 252 13.00 0.34 18.27
CA GLN A 252 12.94 1.38 19.29
C GLN A 252 11.91 1.04 20.37
N ILE A 253 10.71 0.58 19.98
CA ILE A 253 9.64 0.21 20.90
C ILE A 253 10.04 -1.01 21.73
N PHE A 254 10.66 -2.00 21.09
CA PHE A 254 11.24 -3.16 21.76
C PHE A 254 12.25 -2.77 22.85
N ARG A 255 13.18 -1.86 22.52
CA ARG A 255 14.18 -1.36 23.48
C ARG A 255 13.55 -0.61 24.64
N GLN A 256 12.64 0.33 24.36
CA GLN A 256 11.93 1.08 25.40
C GLN A 256 11.16 0.15 26.35
N ARG A 257 10.51 -0.90 25.83
CA ARG A 257 9.87 -1.92 26.66
C ARG A 257 10.88 -2.61 27.55
N LEU A 258 12.03 -3.03 27.02
CA LEU A 258 13.06 -3.71 27.81
C LEU A 258 13.70 -2.82 28.88
N GLU A 259 13.91 -1.55 28.57
CA GLU A 259 14.43 -0.54 29.50
C GLU A 259 13.47 -0.24 30.67
N SER A 260 12.18 -0.60 30.54
CA SER A 260 11.19 -0.44 31.62
C SER A 260 11.32 -1.48 32.74
N TYR A 261 12.02 -2.60 32.50
CA TYR A 261 12.26 -3.60 33.53
C TYR A 261 13.41 -3.16 34.45
N SER A 262 13.28 -3.46 35.75
CA SER A 262 14.31 -3.15 36.75
C SER A 262 15.66 -3.85 36.48
N LYS A 263 15.64 -4.97 35.75
CA LYS A 263 16.83 -5.64 35.22
C LYS A 263 16.52 -6.15 33.81
N LEU A 264 17.44 -5.94 32.89
CA LEU A 264 17.34 -6.50 31.54
C LEU A 264 17.36 -8.04 31.61
N PRO A 265 16.51 -8.73 30.84
CA PRO A 265 16.55 -10.19 30.74
C PRO A 265 17.95 -10.68 30.33
N LEU A 266 18.48 -11.68 31.04
CA LEU A 266 19.78 -12.29 30.73
C LEU A 266 19.74 -13.26 29.54
N HIS A 267 18.60 -13.39 28.86
CA HIS A 267 18.45 -14.29 27.73
C HIS A 267 19.32 -13.81 26.55
N PRO A 268 20.28 -14.63 26.06
CA PRO A 268 21.25 -14.20 25.05
C PRO A 268 20.63 -13.63 23.77
N GLU A 269 19.53 -14.22 23.29
CA GLU A 269 18.86 -13.72 22.07
C GLU A 269 18.19 -12.37 22.29
N LEU A 270 17.60 -12.14 23.47
CA LEU A 270 16.96 -10.85 23.78
C LEU A 270 18.01 -9.75 23.88
N ARG A 271 19.20 -10.07 24.40
CA ARG A 271 20.33 -9.15 24.47
C ARG A 271 20.85 -8.78 23.08
N ARG A 272 21.02 -9.78 22.21
CA ARG A 272 21.42 -9.54 20.81
C ARG A 272 20.42 -8.65 20.09
N ASP A 273 19.12 -8.94 20.24
CA ASP A 273 18.06 -8.17 19.61
C ASP A 273 17.96 -6.76 20.18
N TYR A 274 18.35 -6.55 21.44
CA TYR A 274 18.40 -5.23 22.05
C TYR A 274 19.56 -4.39 21.48
N GLU A 275 20.72 -5.01 21.30
CA GLU A 275 21.95 -4.35 20.83
C GLU A 275 21.95 -4.12 19.30
N ASP A 276 21.32 -5.00 18.52
CA ASP A 276 21.34 -4.97 17.05
C ASP A 276 19.94 -5.03 16.42
N ALA A 277 19.61 -3.99 15.66
CA ALA A 277 18.35 -3.90 14.92
C ALA A 277 18.24 -4.96 13.81
N ALA A 278 19.34 -5.32 13.15
CA ALA A 278 19.30 -6.34 12.10
C ALA A 278 18.94 -7.71 12.69
N SER A 279 19.55 -8.07 13.83
CA SER A 279 19.13 -9.23 14.62
C SER A 279 17.64 -9.14 14.97
N PHE A 280 17.16 -8.03 15.53
CA PHE A 280 15.74 -7.87 15.89
C PHE A 280 14.78 -8.14 14.71
N TYR A 281 15.07 -7.59 13.53
CA TYR A 281 14.21 -7.74 12.35
C TYR A 281 14.40 -9.05 11.57
N ARG A 282 15.36 -9.91 11.94
CA ARG A 282 15.69 -11.17 11.21
C ARG A 282 14.53 -12.12 10.98
N LYS A 283 13.45 -12.00 11.78
CA LYS A 283 12.24 -12.84 11.68
C LYS A 283 11.23 -12.30 10.65
N SER A 284 11.42 -11.07 10.17
CA SER A 284 10.55 -10.47 9.16
C SER A 284 10.70 -11.20 7.85
N ASP A 285 9.62 -11.27 7.09
CA ASP A 285 9.63 -11.88 5.77
C ASP A 285 10.37 -11.00 4.76
N GLU A 286 11.23 -11.59 3.94
CA GLU A 286 12.04 -10.87 2.95
C GLU A 286 11.20 -10.29 1.81
N GLU A 287 10.05 -10.90 1.49
CA GLU A 287 9.17 -10.50 0.39
C GLU A 287 8.02 -9.60 0.85
N MET A 288 7.57 -9.76 2.10
CA MET A 288 6.38 -9.06 2.61
C MET A 288 6.65 -8.11 3.77
N GLY A 289 7.83 -8.18 4.40
CA GLY A 289 8.12 -7.52 5.66
C GLY A 289 7.48 -8.22 6.87
N ASN A 290 7.27 -7.48 7.95
CA ASN A 290 6.69 -8.03 9.18
C ASN A 290 5.18 -8.28 9.02
N SER A 291 4.79 -9.54 8.81
CA SER A 291 3.42 -9.91 8.48
C SER A 291 2.91 -11.08 9.32
N SER A 292 1.62 -11.06 9.65
CA SER A 292 0.93 -12.21 10.23
C SER A 292 0.47 -13.17 9.13
N GLN A 293 0.21 -14.44 9.48
CA GLN A 293 -0.27 -15.41 8.49
C GLN A 293 -1.64 -15.00 7.92
N ARG A 294 -2.52 -14.39 8.72
CA ARG A 294 -3.80 -13.85 8.23
C ARG A 294 -3.58 -12.82 7.14
N VAL A 295 -2.69 -11.85 7.36
CA VAL A 295 -2.41 -10.80 6.37
C VAL A 295 -1.89 -11.43 5.07
N ARG A 296 -0.95 -12.38 5.13
CA ARG A 296 -0.46 -13.08 3.93
C ARG A 296 -1.60 -13.73 3.14
N ASN A 297 -2.49 -14.44 3.82
CA ASN A 297 -3.62 -15.11 3.17
C ASN A 297 -4.59 -14.08 2.56
N MET A 298 -4.87 -13.00 3.29
CA MET A 298 -5.79 -11.96 2.83
C MET A 298 -5.25 -11.17 1.64
N VAL A 299 -3.94 -10.99 1.49
CA VAL A 299 -3.35 -10.38 0.28
C VAL A 299 -3.76 -11.15 -0.98
N GLY A 300 -3.67 -12.48 -0.94
CA GLY A 300 -4.11 -13.34 -2.04
C GLY A 300 -5.61 -13.22 -2.32
N VAL A 301 -6.43 -13.25 -1.27
CA VAL A 301 -7.90 -13.08 -1.36
C VAL A 301 -8.28 -11.74 -1.97
N ILE A 302 -7.65 -10.65 -1.50
CA ILE A 302 -7.91 -9.29 -1.99
C ILE A 302 -7.53 -9.20 -3.47
N ASN A 303 -6.31 -9.58 -3.86
CA ASN A 303 -5.91 -9.54 -5.28
C ASN A 303 -6.85 -10.39 -6.16
N GLN A 304 -7.21 -11.60 -5.73
CA GLN A 304 -8.14 -12.44 -6.47
C GLN A 304 -9.52 -11.80 -6.65
N ALA A 305 -10.01 -11.06 -5.65
CA ALA A 305 -11.29 -10.36 -5.73
C ALA A 305 -11.23 -9.08 -6.58
N LEU A 306 -10.13 -8.33 -6.49
CA LEU A 306 -9.98 -7.04 -7.16
C LEU A 306 -9.64 -7.18 -8.64
N VAL A 307 -8.65 -8.01 -8.95
CA VAL A 307 -8.03 -8.09 -10.29
C VAL A 307 -8.12 -9.48 -10.92
N GLY A 308 -8.49 -10.51 -10.15
CA GLY A 308 -8.62 -11.87 -10.65
C GLY A 308 -7.30 -12.42 -11.21
N LYS A 309 -7.23 -12.58 -12.53
CA LYS A 309 -6.01 -13.00 -13.25
C LYS A 309 -5.14 -11.82 -13.72
N GLY A 310 -5.54 -10.59 -13.43
CA GLY A 310 -4.78 -9.39 -13.74
C GLY A 310 -3.57 -9.19 -12.81
N GLU A 311 -2.89 -8.06 -13.01
CA GLU A 311 -1.72 -7.69 -12.22
C GLU A 311 -2.08 -7.45 -10.74
N PRO A 312 -1.39 -8.11 -9.78
CA PRO A 312 -1.62 -7.88 -8.35
C PRO A 312 -1.43 -6.41 -7.97
N VAL A 313 -2.27 -5.94 -7.05
CA VAL A 313 -2.28 -4.54 -6.56
C VAL A 313 -1.88 -4.42 -5.10
N VAL A 314 -1.88 -5.51 -4.34
CA VAL A 314 -1.38 -5.55 -2.95
C VAL A 314 -0.23 -6.53 -2.87
N HIS A 315 0.91 -6.14 -2.30
CA HIS A 315 2.13 -6.99 -2.31
C HIS A 315 2.67 -7.37 -0.94
N HIS A 316 2.43 -6.56 0.09
CA HIS A 316 3.18 -6.70 1.34
C HIS A 316 2.30 -6.54 2.58
N ALA A 317 2.95 -6.57 3.75
CA ALA A 317 2.32 -6.39 5.05
C ALA A 317 1.61 -5.04 5.20
N THR A 318 0.79 -4.95 6.24
CA THR A 318 0.05 -3.75 6.60
C THR A 318 0.95 -2.70 7.25
N ASP A 319 0.58 -1.43 7.12
CA ASP A 319 1.24 -0.33 7.83
C ASP A 319 1.13 -0.46 9.36
N SER A 320 0.08 -1.13 9.87
CA SER A 320 -0.05 -1.49 11.28
C SER A 320 1.12 -2.34 11.83
N ALA A 321 1.91 -2.97 10.95
CA ALA A 321 3.08 -3.77 11.29
C ALA A 321 4.40 -3.21 10.69
N ASN A 322 4.38 -1.99 10.15
CA ASN A 322 5.53 -1.35 9.49
C ASN A 322 6.48 -0.68 10.50
N PRO A 323 7.76 -1.09 10.61
CA PRO A 323 8.72 -0.52 11.57
C PRO A 323 9.08 0.95 11.32
N VAL A 324 8.83 1.45 10.11
CA VAL A 324 9.22 2.79 9.66
C VAL A 324 8.03 3.54 9.06
N THR A 325 6.85 3.35 9.66
CA THR A 325 5.63 4.08 9.29
C THR A 325 5.83 5.59 9.39
N ASP A 326 5.18 6.31 8.48
CA ASP A 326 4.97 7.76 8.54
C ASP A 326 3.46 7.98 8.73
N PRO A 327 2.99 8.21 9.97
CA PRO A 327 1.55 8.23 10.27
C PRO A 327 0.75 9.27 9.48
N GLU A 328 1.34 10.45 9.18
CA GLU A 328 0.66 11.50 8.43
C GLU A 328 0.34 11.05 6.99
N SER A 329 1.19 10.18 6.43
CA SER A 329 1.01 9.62 5.09
C SER A 329 -0.04 8.50 5.01
N ASN A 330 -0.75 8.21 6.10
CA ASN A 330 -1.86 7.26 6.12
C ASN A 330 -3.20 7.89 5.72
N TYR A 331 -3.30 9.21 5.60
CA TYR A 331 -4.58 9.88 5.31
C TYR A 331 -4.57 10.62 3.97
N PRO A 332 -5.72 10.67 3.26
CA PRO A 332 -6.99 10.00 3.58
C PRO A 332 -6.97 8.49 3.28
N ALA A 333 -7.38 7.65 4.24
CA ALA A 333 -7.44 6.20 4.09
C ALA A 333 -8.82 5.72 3.63
N ILE A 334 -8.85 4.68 2.80
CA ILE A 334 -10.07 3.98 2.40
C ILE A 334 -10.31 2.83 3.36
N PHE A 335 -11.53 2.71 3.87
CA PHE A 335 -11.93 1.59 4.71
C PHE A 335 -13.09 0.83 4.09
N ALA A 336 -12.91 -0.48 3.94
CA ALA A 336 -13.95 -1.44 3.69
C ALA A 336 -14.30 -2.16 5.00
N LEU A 337 -15.53 -1.95 5.46
CA LEU A 337 -16.06 -2.53 6.69
C LEU A 337 -16.98 -3.70 6.34
N PRO A 338 -17.12 -4.70 7.23
CA PRO A 338 -18.00 -5.86 7.01
C PRO A 338 -19.49 -5.47 6.94
N GLY A 339 -19.82 -4.32 7.52
CA GLY A 339 -21.08 -3.60 7.45
C GLY A 339 -20.90 -2.22 8.11
N ARG A 340 -22.00 -1.51 8.37
CA ARG A 340 -21.93 -0.22 9.07
C ARG A 340 -21.38 -0.40 10.50
N ILE A 341 -20.43 0.45 10.91
CA ILE A 341 -19.86 0.47 12.27
C ILE A 341 -19.94 1.90 12.81
N GLY A 342 -20.75 2.13 13.85
CA GLY A 342 -21.01 3.48 14.36
C GLY A 342 -21.59 4.38 13.26
N ARG A 343 -20.99 5.56 13.05
CA ARG A 343 -21.37 6.47 11.94
C ARG A 343 -20.80 6.04 10.58
N PHE A 344 -19.78 5.18 10.56
CA PHE A 344 -19.04 4.83 9.36
C PHE A 344 -19.80 3.81 8.51
N ASN A 345 -19.95 4.13 7.24
CA ASN A 345 -20.58 3.28 6.24
C ASN A 345 -19.69 2.07 5.89
N ALA A 346 -20.27 1.07 5.21
CA ALA A 346 -19.56 -0.14 4.81
C ALA A 346 -18.36 0.15 3.89
N LEU A 347 -18.43 1.23 3.11
CA LEU A 347 -17.30 1.87 2.45
C LEU A 347 -17.22 3.32 2.93
N CYS A 348 -16.06 3.72 3.44
CA CYS A 348 -15.84 5.09 3.90
C CYS A 348 -14.40 5.56 3.69
N VAL A 349 -14.20 6.87 3.75
CA VAL A 349 -12.89 7.53 3.83
C VAL A 349 -12.67 7.99 5.26
N ILE A 350 -11.46 7.81 5.77
CA ILE A 350 -10.99 8.34 7.04
C ILE A 350 -9.97 9.44 6.72
N GLU A 351 -10.35 10.68 7.01
CA GLU A 351 -9.61 11.87 6.53
C GLU A 351 -8.44 12.24 7.44
N ASN A 352 -8.43 11.78 8.70
CA ASN A 352 -7.42 12.13 9.69
C ASN A 352 -7.41 11.18 10.89
N LYS A 353 -6.45 11.40 11.79
CA LYS A 353 -6.24 10.64 13.03
C LYS A 353 -7.42 10.64 13.99
N ASP A 354 -8.23 11.70 14.05
CA ASP A 354 -9.36 11.79 14.98
C ASP A 354 -10.50 10.89 14.50
N GLU A 355 -10.76 10.91 13.18
CA GLU A 355 -11.70 9.97 12.56
C GLU A 355 -11.23 8.51 12.68
N LEU A 356 -9.93 8.27 12.55
CA LEU A 356 -9.37 6.92 12.76
C LEU A 356 -9.54 6.47 14.21
N ALA A 357 -9.24 7.34 15.18
CA ALA A 357 -9.43 7.03 16.59
C ALA A 357 -10.89 6.70 16.91
N GLU A 358 -11.84 7.45 16.33
CA GLU A 358 -13.27 7.17 16.43
C GLU A 358 -13.63 5.81 15.82
N LEU A 359 -13.17 5.51 14.59
CA LEU A 359 -13.42 4.23 13.94
C LEU A 359 -12.84 3.07 14.76
N VAL A 360 -11.61 3.20 15.27
CA VAL A 360 -10.95 2.19 16.12
C VAL A 360 -11.78 1.92 17.38
N MET A 361 -12.26 2.97 18.04
CA MET A 361 -13.14 2.82 19.21
C MET A 361 -14.44 2.09 18.84
N GLN A 362 -15.11 2.50 17.78
CA GLN A 362 -16.37 1.89 17.34
C GLN A 362 -16.19 0.44 16.89
N ALA A 363 -15.09 0.13 16.21
CA ALA A 363 -14.73 -1.23 15.83
C ALA A 363 -14.50 -2.12 17.05
N LYS A 364 -13.77 -1.63 18.06
CA LYS A 364 -13.60 -2.34 19.34
C LYS A 364 -14.95 -2.58 20.05
N ASN A 365 -15.86 -1.60 20.03
CA ASN A 365 -17.22 -1.77 20.57
C ASN A 365 -18.03 -2.82 19.82
N ALA A 366 -17.84 -2.91 18.51
CA ALA A 366 -18.49 -3.88 17.63
C ALA A 366 -17.81 -5.27 17.61
N GLY A 367 -16.79 -5.51 18.46
CA GLY A 367 -16.15 -6.81 18.59
C GLY A 367 -15.04 -7.08 17.58
N TYR A 368 -14.34 -6.06 17.10
CA TYR A 368 -13.17 -6.22 16.22
C TYR A 368 -11.85 -6.02 16.97
N HIS A 369 -10.88 -6.88 16.69
CA HIS A 369 -9.51 -6.68 17.12
C HIS A 369 -8.78 -5.81 16.10
N VAL A 370 -8.49 -4.55 16.47
CA VAL A 370 -7.81 -3.63 15.57
C VAL A 370 -6.31 -3.61 15.89
N PRO A 371 -5.43 -4.14 15.00
CA PRO A 371 -3.99 -4.04 15.19
C PRO A 371 -3.57 -2.58 14.98
N LEU A 372 -2.84 -2.04 15.96
CA LEU A 372 -2.35 -0.66 15.93
C LEU A 372 -0.83 -0.67 15.89
N ASN A 373 -0.23 0.10 14.98
CA ASN A 373 1.21 0.30 14.98
C ASN A 373 1.60 1.13 16.21
N PRO A 374 2.58 0.73 17.03
CA PRO A 374 3.02 1.50 18.19
C PRO A 374 3.62 2.88 17.85
N LEU A 375 3.94 3.13 16.59
CA LEU A 375 4.44 4.41 16.08
C LEU A 375 3.35 5.34 15.52
N TRP A 376 2.09 4.91 15.50
CA TRP A 376 0.96 5.78 15.11
C TRP A 376 0.66 6.83 16.19
N GLU A 377 -0.24 7.75 15.87
CA GLU A 377 -0.59 8.89 16.72
C GLU A 377 -1.19 8.44 18.05
N LYS A 378 -0.94 9.23 19.11
CA LYS A 378 -1.36 8.90 20.48
C LYS A 378 -2.87 8.80 20.60
N GLU A 379 -3.61 9.61 19.84
CA GLU A 379 -5.06 9.65 19.76
C GLU A 379 -5.60 8.28 19.35
N VAL A 380 -5.04 7.70 18.29
CA VAL A 380 -5.38 6.38 17.77
C VAL A 380 -4.96 5.29 18.76
N LEU A 381 -3.73 5.38 19.29
CA LEU A 381 -3.19 4.43 20.27
C LEU A 381 -3.97 4.41 21.59
N ARG A 382 -4.65 5.50 21.94
CA ARG A 382 -5.47 5.64 23.16
C ARG A 382 -6.95 5.36 22.94
N ALA A 383 -7.40 5.11 21.71
CA ALA A 383 -8.79 4.72 21.45
C ALA A 383 -9.10 3.40 22.20
N ARG A 384 -10.01 3.45 23.18
CA ARG A 384 -10.46 2.32 24.00
C ARG A 384 -11.98 2.21 23.92
N SER A 385 -12.50 1.00 24.10
CA SER A 385 -13.94 0.82 24.29
C SER A 385 -14.33 1.26 25.69
N PRO A 386 -15.51 1.88 25.90
CA PRO A 386 -15.99 2.20 27.24
C PRO A 386 -16.02 0.98 28.17
N ARG A 387 -16.35 -0.20 27.63
CA ARG A 387 -16.31 -1.47 28.36
C ARG A 387 -14.93 -1.81 28.92
N PHE A 388 -13.85 -1.49 28.20
CA PHE A 388 -12.49 -1.69 28.69
C PHE A 388 -12.18 -0.75 29.85
N ASP A 389 -12.55 0.54 29.72
CA ASP A 389 -12.32 1.52 30.78
C ASP A 389 -13.12 1.17 32.05
N ASP A 390 -14.37 0.74 31.90
CA ASP A 390 -15.20 0.25 33.01
C ASP A 390 -14.57 -0.98 33.70
N ALA A 391 -14.07 -1.93 32.90
CA ALA A 391 -13.43 -3.13 33.43
C ALA A 391 -12.12 -2.78 34.16
N ARG A 392 -11.29 -1.90 33.59
CA ARG A 392 -10.05 -1.41 34.22
C ARG A 392 -10.35 -0.73 35.56
N ALA A 393 -11.32 0.19 35.59
CA ALA A 393 -11.69 0.90 36.80
C ALA A 393 -12.17 -0.06 37.91
N LYS A 394 -12.92 -1.10 37.55
CA LYS A 394 -13.34 -2.15 38.50
C LYS A 394 -12.15 -2.94 39.06
N VAL A 395 -11.18 -3.31 38.21
CA VAL A 395 -9.98 -4.03 38.65
C VAL A 395 -9.10 -3.16 39.54
N GLU A 396 -8.88 -1.90 39.17
CA GLU A 396 -8.11 -0.93 39.97
C GLU A 396 -8.75 -0.69 41.34
N ALA A 397 -10.07 -0.52 41.39
CA ALA A 397 -10.82 -0.41 42.65
C ALA A 397 -10.68 -1.67 43.52
N ALA A 398 -10.76 -2.87 42.90
CA ALA A 398 -10.58 -4.13 43.61
C ALA A 398 -9.15 -4.32 44.16
N LEU A 399 -8.12 -3.86 43.44
CA LEU A 399 -6.73 -3.92 43.88
C LEU A 399 -6.46 -2.97 45.05
N LEU A 400 -7.07 -1.77 45.04
CA LEU A 400 -6.96 -0.79 46.14
C LEU A 400 -7.72 -1.23 47.41
N ALA A 401 -8.81 -2.00 47.25
CA ALA A 401 -9.61 -2.52 48.35
C ALA A 401 -9.02 -3.76 49.04
N ARG A 402 -7.90 -4.31 48.55
CA ARG A 402 -7.23 -5.43 49.22
C ARG A 402 -6.52 -4.96 50.50
N PRO A 403 -6.82 -5.53 51.68
CA PRO A 403 -6.05 -5.23 52.88
C PRO A 403 -4.58 -5.61 52.65
N ARG A 404 -3.68 -4.70 53.04
CA ARG A 404 -2.23 -4.88 52.92
C ARG A 404 -1.71 -5.99 53.82
#